data_AF-A0A965V6S8-F1
#
_entry.id   AF-A0A965V6S8-F1
#
_cell.length_a   1.000
_cell.length_b   1.000
_cell.length_c   1.000
_cell.angle_alpha   90.00
_cell.angle_beta   90.00
_cell.angle_gamma   90.00
#
_symmetry.space_group_name_H-M   'P 1'
#
loop_
_entity.id
_entity.type
_entity.pdbx_description
1 polymer ?
#
loop_
_entity_poly.entity_id
_entity_poly.type
_entity_poly.pdbx_seq_one_letter_code
_entity_poly.pdbx_strand_id
1 'polypeptide(L)'
;MTSLSCPTNFLTREFALRAIFILLLSVRAWKLVKNRKYLPEYAFELLRLADADLASGRALVAAGVRLENACYHYQQTVEKSLKAVLVHCGVPFPSTHDLNVLMLLLPEGLGELPYAHELPELGIYSTQRRYEEGPTPATLEDTNEAEKMATCALAWAKGICN
;
A
#
# COMPACT_ATOMS: atom_id res chain seq x y z
N MET A 1 -12.82 43.48 14.13
CA MET A 1 -13.49 42.73 13.04
C MET A 1 -12.36 42.14 12.20
N THR A 2 -12.06 40.86 12.14
CA THR A 2 -12.71 39.62 12.58
C THR A 2 -11.57 38.60 12.67
N SER A 3 -11.47 37.89 13.79
CA SER A 3 -10.47 36.84 14.03
C SER A 3 -10.73 35.65 13.12
N LEU A 4 -9.73 35.23 12.35
CA LEU A 4 -9.73 33.96 11.62
C LEU A 4 -9.56 32.80 12.61
N SER A 5 -10.67 32.20 13.02
CA SER A 5 -10.67 30.91 13.70
C SER A 5 -10.44 29.80 12.67
N CYS A 6 -9.25 29.20 12.71
CA CYS A 6 -8.96 27.93 12.05
C CYS A 6 -9.86 26.83 12.65
N PRO A 7 -10.59 26.03 11.86
CA PRO A 7 -11.39 24.95 12.42
C PRO A 7 -10.49 23.74 12.73
N THR A 8 -9.93 23.73 13.95
CA THR A 8 -9.13 22.64 14.54
C THR A 8 -9.96 21.43 15.00
N ASN A 9 -11.05 21.05 14.30
CA ASN A 9 -11.99 20.06 14.84
C ASN A 9 -12.50 18.98 13.88
N PHE A 10 -11.86 18.76 12.72
CA PHE A 10 -12.22 17.61 11.86
C PHE A 10 -11.40 16.34 12.12
N LEU A 11 -10.30 16.45 12.89
CA LEU A 11 -9.31 15.38 13.09
C LEU A 11 -9.54 14.49 14.32
N THR A 12 -10.64 14.60 15.06
CA THR A 12 -10.84 13.78 16.28
C THR A 12 -11.84 12.64 16.10
N ARG A 13 -12.75 12.72 15.12
CA ARG A 13 -13.78 11.69 14.88
C ARG A 13 -13.27 10.50 14.06
N GLU A 14 -12.35 10.71 13.11
CA GLU A 14 -11.75 9.62 12.33
C GLU A 14 -10.83 8.72 13.18
N PHE A 15 -10.17 9.25 14.22
CA PHE A 15 -9.31 8.47 15.11
C PHE A 15 -10.07 7.46 15.97
N ALA A 16 -11.26 7.83 16.45
CA ALA A 16 -12.11 6.90 17.19
C ALA A 16 -12.54 5.72 16.29
N LEU A 17 -12.77 5.99 15.00
CA LEU A 17 -13.09 4.97 14.01
C LEU A 17 -11.86 4.11 13.65
N ARG A 18 -10.65 4.69 13.56
CA ARG A 18 -9.38 3.96 13.37
C ARG A 18 -9.13 2.96 14.52
N ALA A 19 -9.36 3.37 15.76
CA ALA A 19 -9.23 2.49 16.94
C ALA A 19 -10.29 1.38 16.98
N ILE A 20 -11.54 1.68 16.60
CA ILE A 20 -12.64 0.71 16.54
C ILE A 20 -12.46 -0.30 15.39
N PHE A 21 -11.93 0.13 14.24
CA PHE A 21 -11.69 -0.73 13.08
C PHE A 21 -10.51 -1.70 13.31
N ILE A 22 -9.43 -1.23 13.97
CA ILE A 22 -8.33 -2.09 14.46
C ILE A 22 -8.84 -3.11 15.49
N LEU A 23 -9.87 -2.75 16.29
CA LEU A 23 -10.54 -3.68 17.21
C LEU A 23 -11.37 -4.75 16.49
N LEU A 24 -11.91 -4.43 15.31
CA LEU A 24 -12.89 -5.25 14.58
C LEU A 24 -12.28 -6.16 13.49
N LEU A 25 -11.08 -5.89 12.98
CA LEU A 25 -10.32 -6.80 12.08
C LEU A 25 -9.76 -8.06 12.78
N SER A 26 -10.51 -8.54 13.78
CA SER A 26 -10.24 -9.61 14.72
C SER A 26 -9.17 -9.24 15.75
N VAL A 27 -9.63 -9.03 17.00
CA VAL A 27 -8.82 -9.16 18.24
C VAL A 27 -7.85 -10.34 18.15
N ARG A 28 -8.21 -11.39 17.40
CA ARG A 28 -7.40 -12.59 17.15
C ARG A 28 -6.18 -12.33 16.27
N ALA A 29 -6.30 -11.72 15.10
CA ALA A 29 -5.15 -11.45 14.22
C ALA A 29 -4.17 -10.47 14.89
N TRP A 30 -4.67 -9.41 15.51
CA TRP A 30 -3.82 -8.47 16.25
C TRP A 30 -3.11 -9.13 17.44
N LYS A 31 -3.80 -9.99 18.22
CA LYS A 31 -3.18 -10.77 19.30
C LYS A 31 -2.01 -11.63 18.82
N LEU A 32 -2.07 -12.15 17.59
CA LEU A 32 -1.02 -13.00 17.02
C LEU A 32 0.18 -12.23 16.49
N VAL A 33 0.01 -10.97 16.08
CA VAL A 33 1.07 -10.21 15.40
C VAL A 33 1.64 -9.06 16.20
N LYS A 34 0.98 -8.58 17.27
CA LYS A 34 1.44 -7.42 18.06
C LYS A 34 2.86 -7.53 18.63
N ASN A 35 3.36 -8.76 18.82
CA ASN A 35 4.69 -9.02 19.35
C ASN A 35 5.71 -9.37 18.25
N ARG A 36 5.29 -9.37 16.98
CA ARG A 36 6.18 -9.64 15.86
C ARG A 36 7.17 -8.49 15.75
N LYS A 37 8.46 -8.82 15.80
CA LYS A 37 9.54 -7.89 15.54
C LYS A 37 10.10 -8.20 14.17
N TYR A 38 10.39 -7.15 13.43
CA TYR A 38 11.11 -7.23 12.17
C TYR A 38 12.53 -6.73 12.39
N LEU A 39 13.48 -7.37 11.74
CA LEU A 39 14.84 -6.86 11.67
C LEU A 39 14.82 -5.58 10.81
N PRO A 40 15.54 -4.50 11.18
CA PRO A 40 15.59 -3.28 10.37
C PRO A 40 15.99 -3.53 8.92
N GLU A 41 16.87 -4.50 8.69
CA GLU A 41 17.36 -4.90 7.36
C GLU A 41 16.23 -5.40 6.44
N TYR A 42 15.14 -5.90 7.02
CA TYR A 42 13.99 -6.40 6.28
C TYR A 42 13.24 -5.28 5.53
N ALA A 43 13.29 -4.03 6.00
CA ALA A 43 12.74 -2.90 5.25
C ALA A 43 13.47 -2.72 3.91
N PHE A 44 14.81 -2.78 3.93
CA PHE A 44 15.62 -2.66 2.72
C PHE A 44 15.44 -3.85 1.77
N GLU A 45 15.29 -5.05 2.33
CA GLU A 45 14.95 -6.23 1.52
C GLU A 45 13.61 -6.06 0.79
N LEU A 46 12.58 -5.58 1.49
CA LEU A 46 11.27 -5.31 0.91
C LEU A 46 11.33 -4.24 -0.19
N LEU A 47 12.09 -3.17 -0.01
CA LEU A 47 12.28 -2.14 -1.06
C LEU A 47 12.98 -2.72 -2.30
N ARG A 48 14.00 -3.56 -2.12
CA ARG A 48 14.66 -4.25 -3.23
C ARG A 48 13.71 -5.18 -3.98
N LEU A 49 12.84 -5.89 -3.25
CA LEU A 49 11.81 -6.73 -3.86
C LEU A 49 10.75 -5.89 -4.58
N ALA A 50 10.36 -4.73 -4.03
CA ALA A 50 9.45 -3.80 -4.68
C ALA A 50 10.02 -3.24 -5.99
N ASP A 51 11.31 -2.87 -6.03
CA ASP A 51 12.00 -2.51 -7.27
C ASP A 51 11.94 -3.62 -8.33
N ALA A 52 12.19 -4.87 -7.90
CA ALA A 52 12.16 -6.03 -8.78
C ALA A 52 10.75 -6.31 -9.33
N ASP A 53 9.71 -6.12 -8.51
CA ASP A 53 8.32 -6.21 -8.96
C ASP A 53 7.99 -5.11 -9.98
N LEU A 54 8.39 -3.86 -9.74
CA LEU A 54 8.17 -2.78 -10.69
C LEU A 54 8.82 -3.09 -12.05
N ALA A 55 10.06 -3.58 -12.03
CA ALA A 55 10.76 -4.01 -13.24
C ALA A 55 10.06 -5.20 -13.93
N SER A 56 9.53 -6.15 -13.16
CA SER A 56 8.78 -7.30 -13.69
C SER A 56 7.50 -6.86 -14.38
N GLY A 57 6.74 -5.93 -13.79
CA GLY A 57 5.54 -5.36 -14.41
C GLY A 57 5.85 -4.70 -15.75
N ARG A 58 6.89 -3.86 -15.81
CA ARG A 58 7.36 -3.22 -17.05
C ARG A 58 7.74 -4.23 -18.12
N ALA A 59 8.46 -5.30 -17.75
CA ALA A 59 8.86 -6.34 -18.68
C ALA A 59 7.65 -7.09 -19.27
N LEU A 60 6.61 -7.33 -18.47
CA LEU A 60 5.37 -7.98 -18.94
C LEU A 60 4.59 -7.08 -19.91
N VAL A 61 4.50 -5.78 -19.64
CA VAL A 61 3.92 -4.82 -20.59
C VAL A 61 4.67 -4.84 -21.92
N ALA A 62 6.01 -4.77 -21.86
CA ALA A 62 6.85 -4.80 -23.07
C ALA A 62 6.74 -6.12 -23.85
N ALA A 63 6.52 -7.25 -23.16
CA ALA A 63 6.29 -8.54 -23.78
C ALA A 63 4.92 -8.66 -24.47
N GLY A 64 4.01 -7.69 -24.28
CA GLY A 64 2.68 -7.70 -24.87
C GLY A 64 1.81 -8.85 -24.36
N VAL A 65 2.09 -9.34 -23.15
CA VAL A 65 1.28 -10.39 -22.51
C VAL A 65 0.12 -9.77 -21.73
N ARG A 66 -0.71 -10.63 -21.14
CA ARG A 66 -1.86 -10.26 -20.32
C ARG A 66 -1.52 -9.14 -19.31
N LEU A 67 -2.16 -7.98 -19.46
CA LEU A 67 -1.85 -6.75 -18.70
C LEU A 67 -2.14 -6.86 -17.21
N GLU A 68 -3.13 -7.68 -16.82
CA GLU A 68 -3.42 -7.96 -15.41
C GLU A 68 -2.22 -8.55 -14.67
N ASN A 69 -1.33 -9.28 -15.37
CA ASN A 69 -0.10 -9.79 -14.78
C ASN A 69 0.87 -8.64 -14.46
N ALA A 70 0.96 -7.62 -15.31
CA ALA A 70 1.76 -6.44 -15.03
C ALA A 70 1.17 -5.65 -13.85
N CYS A 71 -0.14 -5.41 -13.87
CA CYS A 71 -0.85 -4.73 -12.77
C CYS A 71 -0.71 -5.48 -11.43
N TYR A 72 -0.64 -6.81 -11.45
CA TYR A 72 -0.35 -7.60 -10.26
C TYR A 72 1.03 -7.25 -9.67
N HIS A 73 2.06 -7.15 -10.49
CA HIS A 73 3.39 -6.73 -10.02
C HIS A 73 3.43 -5.28 -9.55
N TYR A 74 2.66 -4.38 -10.17
CA TYR A 74 2.52 -3.00 -9.70
C TYR A 74 1.82 -2.95 -8.32
N GLN A 75 0.77 -3.76 -8.11
CA GLN A 75 0.18 -3.92 -6.78
C GLN A 75 1.19 -4.45 -5.75
N GLN A 76 2.01 -5.44 -6.12
CA GLN A 76 3.04 -5.99 -5.24
C GLN A 76 4.14 -4.97 -4.89
N THR A 77 4.49 -4.10 -5.83
CA THR A 77 5.40 -2.98 -5.60
C THR A 77 4.86 -2.07 -4.51
N VAL A 78 3.60 -1.67 -4.59
CA VAL A 78 2.93 -0.84 -3.58
C VAL A 78 2.89 -1.56 -2.23
N GLU A 79 2.43 -2.81 -2.20
CA GLU A 79 2.30 -3.60 -0.98
C GLU A 79 3.63 -3.71 -0.22
N LYS A 80 4.71 -4.04 -0.93
CA LYS A 80 6.03 -4.18 -0.34
C LYS A 80 6.61 -2.83 0.09
N SER A 81 6.32 -1.75 -0.64
CA SER A 81 6.72 -0.38 -0.26
C SER A 81 6.06 0.03 1.06
N LEU A 82 4.74 -0.19 1.21
CA LEU A 82 4.03 0.08 2.46
C LEU A 82 4.57 -0.77 3.62
N LYS A 83 4.79 -2.06 3.39
CA LYS A 83 5.37 -2.96 4.40
C LYS A 83 6.78 -2.54 4.80
N ALA A 84 7.61 -2.06 3.87
CA ALA A 84 8.95 -1.57 4.17
C ALA A 84 8.89 -0.38 5.15
N VAL A 85 7.99 0.58 4.92
CA VAL A 85 7.78 1.71 5.82
C VAL A 85 7.27 1.26 7.20
N LEU A 86 6.32 0.32 7.26
CA LEU A 86 5.85 -0.24 8.52
C LEU A 86 6.99 -0.93 9.30
N VAL A 87 7.85 -1.70 8.61
CA VAL A 87 9.04 -2.32 9.21
C VAL A 87 10.01 -1.26 9.73
N HIS A 88 10.31 -0.24 8.92
CA HIS A 88 11.21 0.85 9.28
C HIS A 88 10.71 1.59 10.54
N CYS A 89 9.40 1.81 10.66
CA CYS A 89 8.78 2.42 11.84
C CYS A 89 8.57 1.45 13.02
N GLY A 90 8.96 0.18 12.90
CA GLY A 90 8.77 -0.83 13.94
C GLY A 90 7.30 -1.22 14.19
N VAL A 91 6.42 -1.01 13.20
CA VAL A 91 4.99 -1.30 13.28
C VAL A 91 4.72 -2.73 12.82
N PRO A 92 4.20 -3.63 13.68
CA PRO A 92 3.79 -4.95 13.27
C PRO A 92 2.51 -4.89 12.43
N PHE A 93 2.39 -5.81 11.47
CA PHE A 93 1.21 -5.94 10.62
C PHE A 93 0.79 -7.41 10.49
N PRO A 94 -0.51 -7.70 10.30
CA PRO A 94 -1.01 -9.05 10.07
C PRO A 94 -0.52 -9.61 8.73
N SER A 95 -0.65 -10.93 8.55
CA SER A 95 -0.42 -11.54 7.24
C SER A 95 -1.57 -11.16 6.29
N THR A 96 -1.47 -9.97 5.68
CA THR A 96 -2.46 -9.41 4.76
C THR A 96 -1.79 -8.90 3.49
N HIS A 97 -2.56 -8.90 2.40
CA HIS A 97 -2.26 -8.28 1.11
C HIS A 97 -3.18 -7.09 0.82
N ASP A 98 -4.07 -6.76 1.75
CA ASP A 98 -4.99 -5.63 1.63
C ASP A 98 -4.26 -4.31 1.88
N LEU A 99 -4.19 -3.48 0.83
CA LEU A 99 -3.54 -2.19 0.87
C LEU A 99 -4.24 -1.22 1.84
N ASN A 100 -5.57 -1.28 1.99
CA ASN A 100 -6.30 -0.45 2.95
C ASN A 100 -5.82 -0.73 4.37
N VAL A 101 -5.68 -2.02 4.72
CA VAL A 101 -5.23 -2.42 6.04
C VAL A 101 -3.82 -1.94 6.29
N LEU A 102 -2.92 -2.07 5.32
CA LEU A 102 -1.53 -1.61 5.46
C LEU A 102 -1.45 -0.09 5.60
N MET A 103 -2.21 0.67 4.82
CA MET A 103 -2.26 2.12 4.87
C MET A 103 -2.82 2.63 6.20
N LEU A 104 -3.86 1.98 6.75
CA LEU A 104 -4.42 2.31 8.06
C LEU A 104 -3.44 2.09 9.22
N LEU A 105 -2.39 1.28 9.02
CA LEU A 105 -1.35 1.03 10.02
C LEU A 105 -0.19 2.04 9.96
N LEU A 106 -0.12 2.88 8.92
CA LEU A 106 0.96 3.85 8.77
C LEU A 106 0.95 4.89 9.90
N PRO A 107 2.09 5.15 10.55
CA PRO A 107 2.23 6.25 11.50
C PRO A 107 2.00 7.63 10.87
N GLU A 108 1.72 8.61 11.72
CA GLU A 108 1.66 10.00 11.30
C GLU A 108 3.05 10.61 11.11
N GLY A 109 3.13 11.71 10.35
CA GLY A 109 4.39 12.43 10.14
C GLY A 109 5.29 11.86 9.04
N LEU A 110 4.82 10.87 8.27
CA LEU A 110 5.55 10.25 7.16
C LEU A 110 5.50 11.03 5.83
N GLY A 111 4.91 12.22 5.84
CA GLY A 111 4.52 12.93 4.63
C GLY A 111 3.31 12.28 3.94
N GLU A 112 2.83 12.91 2.87
CA GLU A 112 1.69 12.43 2.11
C GLU A 112 2.07 11.21 1.25
N LEU A 113 1.31 10.12 1.39
CA LEU A 113 1.40 8.96 0.50
C LEU A 113 0.75 9.33 -0.84
N PRO A 114 1.49 9.35 -1.96
CA PRO A 114 0.89 9.66 -3.26
C PRO A 114 -0.20 8.67 -3.64
N TYR A 115 -1.28 9.17 -4.24
CA TYR A 115 -2.42 8.36 -4.71
C TYR A 115 -3.13 7.56 -3.62
N ALA A 116 -3.10 8.03 -2.37
CA ALA A 116 -3.66 7.28 -1.24
C ALA A 116 -5.14 6.90 -1.44
N HIS A 117 -5.93 7.64 -2.22
CA HIS A 117 -7.33 7.30 -2.46
C HIS A 117 -7.51 6.19 -3.50
N GLU A 118 -6.59 6.09 -4.46
CA GLU A 118 -6.63 5.21 -5.62
C GLU A 118 -5.88 3.89 -5.40
N LEU A 119 -4.83 3.89 -4.56
CA LEU A 119 -4.04 2.68 -4.26
C LEU A 119 -4.89 1.45 -3.87
N PRO A 120 -5.96 1.57 -3.06
CA PRO A 120 -6.85 0.45 -2.77
C PRO A 120 -7.43 -0.28 -3.99
N GLU A 121 -7.66 0.43 -5.10
CA GLU A 121 -8.24 -0.13 -6.32
C GLU A 121 -7.33 -1.19 -6.95
N LEU A 122 -6.01 -1.07 -6.75
CA LEU A 122 -5.03 -2.07 -7.20
C LEU A 122 -5.23 -3.43 -6.55
N GLY A 123 -5.93 -3.51 -5.41
CA GLY A 123 -6.23 -4.76 -4.71
C GLY A 123 -7.01 -5.77 -5.58
N ILE A 124 -7.72 -5.30 -6.61
CA ILE A 124 -8.42 -6.19 -7.55
C ILE A 124 -7.45 -7.10 -8.34
N TYR A 125 -6.21 -6.63 -8.57
CA TYR A 125 -5.19 -7.36 -9.33
C TYR A 125 -4.50 -8.47 -8.52
N SER A 126 -4.54 -8.41 -7.18
CA SER A 126 -4.01 -9.46 -6.30
C SER A 126 -5.04 -10.51 -5.91
N THR A 127 -6.33 -10.24 -6.17
CA THR A 127 -7.45 -11.08 -5.75
C THR A 127 -8.23 -11.62 -6.96
N GLN A 128 -9.16 -10.84 -7.47
CA GLN A 128 -10.11 -11.25 -8.50
C GLN A 128 -9.42 -11.46 -9.85
N ARG A 129 -8.72 -10.42 -10.36
CA ARG A 129 -8.13 -10.46 -11.71
C ARG A 129 -7.02 -11.51 -11.87
N ARG A 130 -6.52 -12.06 -10.76
CA ARG A 130 -5.58 -13.18 -10.79
C ARG A 130 -6.22 -14.46 -11.30
N TYR A 131 -7.46 -14.75 -10.92
CA TYR A 131 -8.13 -16.00 -11.25
C TYR A 131 -9.14 -15.87 -12.38
N GLU A 132 -9.57 -14.65 -12.70
CA GLU A 132 -10.52 -14.38 -13.77
C GLU A 132 -10.15 -13.13 -14.56
N GLU A 133 -10.53 -13.09 -15.83
CA GLU A 133 -10.38 -11.90 -16.65
C GLU A 133 -11.36 -10.81 -16.26
N GLY A 134 -12.44 -11.12 -15.54
CA GLY A 134 -13.54 -10.20 -15.24
C GLY A 134 -14.32 -9.76 -16.49
N PRO A 135 -15.35 -8.91 -16.35
CA PRO A 135 -16.19 -8.51 -17.48
C PRO A 135 -15.50 -7.56 -18.46
N THR A 136 -14.48 -6.83 -18.01
CA THR A 136 -13.73 -5.85 -18.83
C THR A 136 -12.23 -6.05 -18.61
N PRO A 137 -11.46 -6.47 -19.61
CA PRO A 137 -10.00 -6.62 -19.49
C PRO A 137 -9.30 -5.32 -19.11
N ALA A 138 -8.15 -5.42 -18.45
CA ALA A 138 -7.31 -4.26 -18.18
C ALA A 138 -6.81 -3.64 -19.49
N THR A 139 -6.84 -2.30 -19.57
CA THR A 139 -6.32 -1.55 -20.71
C THR A 139 -4.87 -1.11 -20.46
N LEU A 140 -4.19 -0.66 -21.53
CA LEU A 140 -2.88 -0.04 -21.39
C LEU A 140 -2.94 1.23 -20.54
N GLU A 141 -4.04 1.98 -20.60
CA GLU A 141 -4.25 3.18 -19.77
C GLU A 141 -4.31 2.81 -18.28
N ASP A 142 -5.13 1.83 -17.92
CA ASP A 142 -5.21 1.30 -16.55
C ASP A 142 -3.84 0.83 -16.05
N THR A 143 -3.10 0.16 -16.93
CA THR A 143 -1.77 -0.39 -16.63
C THR A 143 -0.73 0.71 -16.41
N ASN A 144 -0.78 1.79 -17.20
CA ASN A 144 0.11 2.93 -17.06
C ASN A 144 -0.17 3.71 -15.76
N GLU A 145 -1.45 3.89 -15.40
CA GLU A 145 -1.80 4.51 -14.11
C GLU A 145 -1.37 3.64 -12.94
N ALA A 146 -1.53 2.31 -13.03
CA ALA A 146 -1.02 1.37 -12.03
C ALA A 146 0.52 1.44 -11.89
N GLU A 147 1.26 1.54 -12.99
CA GLU A 147 2.72 1.71 -12.96
C GLU A 147 3.12 3.02 -12.28
N LYS A 148 2.42 4.10 -12.59
CA LYS A 148 2.67 5.43 -12.02
C LYS A 148 2.46 5.43 -10.51
N MET A 149 1.33 4.88 -10.06
CA MET A 149 1.03 4.69 -8.64
C MET A 149 2.12 3.87 -7.93
N ALA A 150 2.53 2.73 -8.52
CA ALA A 150 3.59 1.88 -7.99
C ALA A 150 4.94 2.60 -7.90
N THR A 151 5.30 3.36 -8.93
CA THR A 151 6.55 4.13 -8.99
C THR A 151 6.58 5.21 -7.90
N CYS A 152 5.47 5.95 -7.73
CA CYS A 152 5.37 7.00 -6.71
C CYS A 152 5.38 6.43 -5.29
N ALA A 153 4.65 5.33 -5.03
CA ALA A 153 4.65 4.68 -3.72
C ALA A 153 6.04 4.15 -3.33
N LEU A 154 6.77 3.56 -4.29
CA LEU A 154 8.14 3.08 -4.08
C LEU A 154 9.12 4.22 -3.81
N ALA A 155 9.03 5.32 -4.59
CA ALA A 155 9.86 6.50 -4.36
C ALA A 155 9.60 7.13 -2.99
N TRP A 156 8.33 7.25 -2.60
CA TRP A 156 7.92 7.72 -1.27
C TRP A 156 8.49 6.83 -0.16
N ALA A 157 8.35 5.51 -0.27
CA ALA A 157 8.85 4.57 0.74
C ALA A 157 10.37 4.63 0.88
N LYS A 158 11.11 4.74 -0.23
CA LYS A 158 12.57 4.96 -0.23
C LYS A 158 12.95 6.26 0.46
N GLY A 159 12.20 7.35 0.24
CA GLY A 159 12.43 8.63 0.90
C GLY A 159 12.29 8.58 2.42
N ILE A 160 11.44 7.69 2.94
CA ILE A 160 11.24 7.46 4.37
C ILE A 160 12.30 6.52 4.96
N CYS A 161 12.63 5.44 4.25
CA CYS A 161 13.46 4.37 4.80
C CYS A 161 14.98 4.61 4.66
N ASN A 162 15.38 5.67 3.95
CA ASN A 162 16.77 6.05 3.71
C ASN A 162 17.48 6.62 4.94
#